data_AF-A0A2A7UB99-F1
#
_entry.id   AF-A0A2A7UB99-F1
#
_cell.length_a   1.000
_cell.length_b   1.000
_cell.length_c   1.000
_cell.angle_alpha   90.00
_cell.angle_beta   90.00
_cell.angle_gamma   90.00
#
_symmetry.space_group_name_H-M   'P 1'
#
loop_
_entity.id
_entity.type
_entity.pdbx_description
1 polymer ?
#
loop_
_entity_poly.entity_id
_entity_poly.type
_entity_poly.pdbx_seq_one_letter_code
_entity_poly.pdbx_strand_id
1 'polypeptide(L)'
;MSAHTPRYDRRAASRVLAELTEPGLFTGPLEPGEPRLVEYTTTPVRGEPGSHLTTSQRMYLERFMRPCRPEQVTTATHRMTWTDSDGVPNTGHFRADGLGPLVPVAARETVLVLRRALTADTALAARIAALGPQQHAVLTGTTTDHDPLEILCVGIEAAARALAQHALLARQTPYREPGEFARGLADSGIFTAVATRWFWELQASTYRRGMIPATLVALPDGTVRYTAETVATLRAMKDATIAEAHAVMRRATTTEGLTVAEALAKYHDELDLISRQYALLGPGTRPACLAAMPHQLDGRHYTLLPLVIDRFVETFGAVVDRCRIVTAPETGEPGDEPLAAEDMVCYVPDMSCRHCVRTITATLAGMGVPVLEVDLETKRVVAEFRSPRNRARVFEALRDGGYTPVSERPRVAGPATEPVV
;
A
#
# COMPACT_ATOMS: atom_id res chain seq x y z
N MET A 1 -4.47 8.77 -38.59
CA MET A 1 -4.27 7.75 -37.54
C MET A 1 -4.93 8.27 -36.28
N SER A 2 -6.13 7.78 -35.95
CA SER A 2 -6.86 8.25 -34.76
C SER A 2 -6.20 7.63 -33.54
N ALA A 3 -5.43 8.42 -32.80
CA ALA A 3 -4.89 7.99 -31.52
C ALA A 3 -6.07 7.64 -30.61
N HIS A 4 -6.26 6.35 -30.33
CA HIS A 4 -7.30 5.90 -29.41
C HIS A 4 -7.04 6.54 -28.05
N THR A 5 -7.90 7.47 -27.66
CA THR A 5 -7.93 8.01 -26.29
C THR A 5 -8.01 6.82 -25.32
N PRO A 6 -7.09 6.70 -24.34
CA PRO A 6 -7.12 5.61 -23.38
C PRO A 6 -8.49 5.53 -22.71
N ARG A 7 -9.18 4.40 -22.91
CA ARG A 7 -10.53 4.18 -22.39
C ARG A 7 -10.43 3.59 -20.99
N TYR A 8 -11.08 4.23 -20.02
CA TYR A 8 -11.27 3.66 -18.69
C TYR A 8 -12.27 2.50 -18.77
N ASP A 9 -11.78 1.26 -18.61
CA ASP A 9 -12.59 0.05 -18.64
C ASP A 9 -12.04 -1.00 -17.67
N ARG A 10 -12.59 -1.01 -16.45
CA ARG A 10 -12.16 -1.92 -15.39
C ARG A 10 -12.44 -3.38 -15.69
N ARG A 11 -13.53 -3.70 -16.39
CA ARG A 11 -13.88 -5.08 -16.67
C ARG A 11 -12.93 -5.64 -17.72
N ALA A 12 -12.62 -4.86 -18.75
CA ALA A 12 -11.61 -5.21 -19.73
C ALA A 12 -10.21 -5.32 -19.10
N ALA A 13 -9.79 -4.37 -18.26
CA ALA A 13 -8.50 -4.43 -17.58
C ALA A 13 -8.39 -5.68 -16.67
N SER A 14 -9.46 -5.98 -15.91
CA SER A 14 -9.51 -7.18 -15.08
C SER A 14 -9.46 -8.46 -15.92
N ARG A 15 -10.13 -8.50 -17.08
CA ARG A 15 -10.08 -9.64 -17.99
C ARG A 15 -8.67 -9.86 -18.54
N VAL A 16 -7.97 -8.80 -18.96
CA VAL A 16 -6.58 -8.89 -19.42
C VAL A 16 -5.70 -9.52 -18.35
N LEU A 17 -5.83 -9.07 -17.08
CA LEU A 17 -5.07 -9.65 -15.98
C LEU A 17 -5.46 -11.11 -15.69
N ALA A 18 -6.74 -11.46 -15.81
CA ALA A 18 -7.19 -12.84 -15.63
C ALA A 18 -6.64 -13.78 -16.70
N GLU A 19 -6.69 -13.38 -17.98
CA GLU A 19 -6.14 -14.15 -19.10
C GLU A 19 -4.62 -14.31 -19.01
N LEU A 20 -3.89 -13.26 -18.58
CA LEU A 20 -2.44 -13.34 -18.36
C LEU A 20 -2.04 -14.32 -17.24
N THR A 21 -2.91 -14.48 -16.24
CA THR A 21 -2.61 -15.26 -15.05
C THR A 21 -3.10 -16.70 -15.14
N GLU A 22 -3.88 -17.05 -16.16
CA GLU A 22 -4.26 -18.42 -16.49
C GLU A 22 -3.02 -19.21 -17.00
N PRO A 23 -2.84 -20.48 -16.62
CA PRO A 23 -3.73 -21.35 -15.82
C PRO A 23 -3.63 -21.17 -14.30
N GLY A 24 -2.72 -20.32 -13.81
CA GLY A 24 -2.57 -19.97 -12.40
C GLY A 24 -1.33 -19.12 -12.17
N LEU A 25 -1.24 -18.50 -10.99
CA LEU A 25 -0.04 -17.82 -10.51
C LEU A 25 0.70 -18.67 -9.49
N PHE A 26 2.02 -18.51 -9.43
CA PHE A 26 2.89 -19.13 -8.43
C PHE A 26 2.80 -20.67 -8.39
N THR A 27 2.68 -21.30 -9.57
CA THR A 27 2.50 -22.76 -9.71
C THR A 27 3.75 -23.57 -9.35
N GLY A 28 4.92 -22.94 -9.29
CA GLY A 28 6.17 -23.54 -8.83
C GLY A 28 6.37 -23.46 -7.31
N PRO A 29 7.33 -24.23 -6.75
CA PRO A 29 7.74 -24.10 -5.37
C PRO A 29 8.27 -22.68 -5.11
N LEU A 30 7.95 -22.13 -3.93
CA LEU A 30 8.49 -20.86 -3.47
C LEU A 30 9.55 -21.14 -2.42
N GLU A 31 10.69 -20.49 -2.58
CA GLU A 31 11.78 -20.53 -1.61
C GLU A 31 11.66 -19.30 -0.70
N PRO A 32 11.32 -19.46 0.59
CA PRO A 32 11.17 -18.33 1.51
C PRO A 32 12.49 -17.61 1.85
N GLY A 33 13.62 -18.10 1.31
CA GLY A 33 14.96 -17.62 1.63
C GLY A 33 15.55 -18.24 2.89
N GLU A 34 16.82 -17.95 3.17
CA GLU A 34 17.52 -18.42 4.38
C GLU A 34 16.95 -17.76 5.66
N PRO A 35 17.08 -18.39 6.84
CA PRO A 35 16.78 -17.76 8.12
C PRO A 35 17.52 -16.43 8.30
N ARG A 36 16.84 -15.42 8.83
CA ARG A 36 17.36 -14.06 8.91
C ARG A 36 17.14 -13.40 10.25
N LEU A 37 18.14 -12.62 10.67
CA LEU A 37 18.03 -11.63 11.72
C LEU A 37 17.76 -10.28 11.06
N VAL A 38 16.72 -9.57 11.48
CA VAL A 38 16.38 -8.24 10.98
C VAL A 38 16.47 -7.24 12.12
N GLU A 39 17.38 -6.29 11.98
CA GLU A 39 17.49 -5.12 12.85
C GLU A 39 16.44 -4.08 12.45
N TYR A 40 15.73 -3.53 13.43
CA TYR A 40 14.79 -2.44 13.22
C TYR A 40 14.95 -1.35 14.28
N THR A 41 14.71 -0.10 13.90
CA THR A 41 14.57 1.01 14.85
C THR A 41 13.09 1.28 15.09
N THR A 42 12.76 1.85 16.24
CA THR A 42 11.38 2.18 16.58
C THR A 42 11.24 3.57 17.18
N THR A 43 10.09 4.19 16.95
CA THR A 43 9.71 5.48 17.53
C THR A 43 8.28 5.37 18.07
N PRO A 44 8.02 5.72 19.34
CA PRO A 44 6.67 5.77 19.87
C PRO A 44 5.78 6.75 19.08
N VAL A 45 4.56 6.31 18.76
CA VAL A 45 3.52 7.16 18.18
C VAL A 45 2.77 7.84 19.31
N ARG A 46 2.82 9.17 19.36
CA ARG A 46 2.20 9.99 20.42
C ARG A 46 1.02 10.78 19.86
N GLY A 47 -0.15 10.60 20.45
CA GLY A 47 -1.34 11.39 20.13
C GLY A 47 -1.21 12.85 20.56
N GLU A 48 -2.06 13.70 20.00
CA GLU A 48 -2.21 15.08 20.46
C GLU A 48 -2.80 15.14 21.89
N PRO A 49 -2.57 16.22 22.66
CA PRO A 49 -3.21 16.38 23.96
C PRO A 49 -4.74 16.20 23.88
N GLY A 50 -5.29 15.28 24.66
CA GLY A 50 -6.73 14.98 24.69
C GLY A 50 -7.24 14.07 23.55
N SER A 51 -6.35 13.49 22.74
CA SER A 51 -6.68 12.59 21.63
C SER A 51 -5.74 11.39 21.58
N HIS A 52 -6.24 10.23 21.13
CA HIS A 52 -5.36 9.10 20.78
C HIS A 52 -4.78 9.21 19.38
N LEU A 53 -5.26 10.13 18.55
CA LEU A 53 -4.76 10.37 17.20
C LEU A 53 -3.62 11.39 17.22
N THR A 54 -2.63 11.18 16.35
CA THR A 54 -1.64 12.22 16.03
C THR A 54 -2.29 13.35 15.23
N THR A 55 -1.60 14.49 15.12
CA THR A 55 -2.04 15.62 14.27
C THR A 55 -2.33 15.18 12.83
N SER A 56 -1.40 14.42 12.22
CA SER A 56 -1.54 13.99 10.83
C SER A 56 -2.67 12.97 10.65
N GLN A 57 -2.90 12.08 11.64
CA GLN A 57 -4.01 11.14 11.64
C GLN A 57 -5.35 11.86 11.74
N ARG A 58 -5.48 12.82 12.66
CA ARG A 58 -6.70 13.64 12.83
C ARG A 58 -7.00 14.45 11.58
N MET A 59 -6.01 15.16 11.02
CA MET A 59 -6.19 15.93 9.78
C MET A 59 -6.62 15.05 8.61
N TYR A 60 -6.04 13.85 8.47
CA TYR A 60 -6.43 12.90 7.43
C TYR A 60 -7.87 12.40 7.63
N LEU A 61 -8.24 12.07 8.88
CA LEU A 61 -9.60 11.64 9.22
C LEU A 61 -10.64 12.72 8.87
N GLU A 62 -10.40 13.95 9.32
CA GLU A 62 -11.30 15.09 9.10
C GLU A 62 -11.44 15.46 7.63
N ARG A 63 -10.41 15.22 6.81
CA ARG A 63 -10.42 15.58 5.39
C ARG A 63 -10.94 14.47 4.48
N PHE A 64 -10.54 13.22 4.71
CA PHE A 64 -10.69 12.14 3.73
C PHE A 64 -11.52 10.95 4.22
N MET A 65 -11.87 10.89 5.50
CA MET A 65 -12.55 9.73 6.07
C MET A 65 -13.96 10.03 6.58
N ARG A 66 -14.56 11.16 6.21
CA ARG A 66 -15.95 11.45 6.62
C ARG A 66 -16.89 10.34 6.11
N PRO A 67 -17.83 9.82 6.92
CA PRO A 67 -18.23 10.30 8.25
C PRO A 67 -17.55 9.57 9.44
N CYS A 68 -16.43 8.88 9.23
CA CYS A 68 -15.70 8.19 10.28
C CYS A 68 -15.30 9.14 11.42
N ARG A 69 -15.46 8.66 12.65
CA ARG A 69 -15.19 9.40 13.88
C ARG A 69 -13.89 8.93 14.53
N PRO A 70 -13.22 9.77 15.33
CA PRO A 70 -11.97 9.40 15.99
C PRO A 70 -12.02 8.08 16.75
N GLU A 71 -13.10 7.81 17.49
CA GLU A 71 -13.29 6.59 18.28
C GLU A 71 -13.39 5.30 17.44
N GLN A 72 -13.68 5.42 16.15
CA GLN A 72 -13.75 4.30 15.21
C GLN A 72 -12.38 3.95 14.62
N VAL A 73 -11.33 4.72 14.96
CA VAL A 73 -9.98 4.54 14.46
C VAL A 73 -9.07 3.96 15.54
N THR A 74 -8.46 2.82 15.24
CA THR A 74 -7.35 2.28 16.02
C THR A 74 -6.03 2.82 15.49
N THR A 75 -5.17 3.30 16.39
CA THR A 75 -3.82 3.79 16.07
C THR A 75 -2.75 2.79 16.49
N ALA A 76 -1.63 2.79 15.80
CA ALA A 76 -0.41 2.11 16.20
C ALA A 76 0.21 2.77 17.43
N THR A 77 0.94 1.99 18.20
CA THR A 77 1.70 2.53 19.36
C THR A 77 3.11 2.95 18.96
N HIS A 78 3.63 2.38 17.88
CA HIS A 78 5.00 2.55 17.43
C HIS A 78 5.05 2.59 15.90
N ARG A 79 5.95 3.43 15.40
CA ARG A 79 6.47 3.37 14.04
C ARG A 79 7.79 2.61 14.09
N MET A 80 8.12 1.92 13.01
CA MET A 80 9.40 1.24 12.85
C MET A 80 10.01 1.51 11.49
N THR A 81 11.34 1.45 11.42
CA THR A 81 12.07 1.39 10.15
C THR A 81 13.06 0.22 10.18
N TRP A 82 13.27 -0.41 9.03
CA TRP A 82 14.21 -1.51 8.87
C TRP A 82 14.69 -1.56 7.42
N THR A 83 15.62 -2.45 7.13
CA THR A 83 16.04 -2.75 5.76
C THR A 83 15.69 -4.20 5.44
N ASP A 84 15.04 -4.42 4.29
CA ASP A 84 14.60 -5.76 3.86
C ASP A 84 15.73 -6.60 3.24
N SER A 85 15.42 -7.83 2.85
CA SER A 85 16.42 -8.77 2.31
C SER A 85 17.06 -8.36 0.99
N ASP A 86 16.41 -7.49 0.21
CA ASP A 86 16.96 -6.89 -1.01
C ASP A 86 17.75 -5.60 -0.68
N GLY A 87 17.91 -5.30 0.61
CA GLY A 87 18.56 -4.11 1.10
C GLY A 87 17.67 -2.87 1.00
N VAL A 88 16.40 -2.95 0.65
CA VAL A 88 15.57 -1.77 0.47
C VAL A 88 15.10 -1.26 1.85
N PRO A 89 15.22 0.04 2.14
CA PRO A 89 14.69 0.59 3.39
C PRO A 89 13.16 0.49 3.40
N ASN A 90 12.59 0.20 4.57
CA ASN A 90 11.16 -0.01 4.80
C ASN A 90 10.70 0.75 6.05
N THR A 91 9.43 1.15 6.07
CA THR A 91 8.76 1.57 7.30
C THR A 91 7.43 0.86 7.50
N GLY A 92 6.99 0.87 8.75
CA GLY A 92 5.79 0.19 9.18
C GLY A 92 5.34 0.67 10.54
N HIS A 93 4.23 0.10 10.98
CA HIS A 93 3.60 0.46 12.24
C HIS A 93 3.18 -0.81 12.96
N PHE A 94 3.29 -0.79 14.29
CA PHE A 94 2.85 -1.90 15.11
C PHE A 94 2.30 -1.44 16.46
N ARG A 95 1.61 -2.38 17.10
CA ARG A 95 1.14 -2.25 18.48
C ARG A 95 2.01 -3.09 19.41
N ALA A 96 2.55 -2.46 20.45
CA ALA A 96 3.37 -3.11 21.47
C ALA A 96 2.56 -4.11 22.30
N ASP A 97 1.25 -3.93 22.38
CA ASP A 97 0.29 -4.83 23.01
C ASP A 97 -0.39 -5.80 22.01
N GLY A 98 0.18 -5.96 20.81
CA GLY A 98 -0.32 -6.85 19.75
C GLY A 98 0.73 -7.84 19.26
N LEU A 99 0.70 -8.20 17.98
CA LEU A 99 1.65 -9.14 17.35
C LEU A 99 3.05 -8.54 17.10
N GLY A 100 3.27 -7.29 17.51
CA GLY A 100 4.58 -6.66 17.48
C GLY A 100 5.14 -6.35 16.07
N PRO A 101 6.45 -6.08 15.99
CA PRO A 101 7.12 -5.65 14.76
C PRO A 101 7.36 -6.77 13.73
N LEU A 102 7.19 -8.04 14.12
CA LEU A 102 7.46 -9.18 13.23
C LEU A 102 6.49 -9.22 12.04
N VAL A 103 5.22 -8.86 12.24
CA VAL A 103 4.20 -8.92 11.17
C VAL A 103 4.55 -8.02 9.97
N PRO A 104 4.80 -6.70 10.13
CA PRO A 104 5.15 -5.86 8.99
C PRO A 104 6.45 -6.28 8.30
N VAL A 105 7.45 -6.77 9.04
CA VAL A 105 8.71 -7.29 8.47
C VAL A 105 8.46 -8.54 7.65
N ALA A 106 7.84 -9.57 8.24
CA ALA A 106 7.54 -10.82 7.55
C ALA A 106 6.60 -10.61 6.35
N ALA A 107 5.65 -9.68 6.44
CA ALA A 107 4.77 -9.33 5.33
C ALA A 107 5.56 -8.73 4.16
N ARG A 108 6.55 -7.88 4.44
CA ARG A 108 7.45 -7.34 3.41
C ARG A 108 8.33 -8.41 2.80
N GLU A 109 8.96 -9.27 3.61
CA GLU A 109 9.78 -10.37 3.10
C GLU A 109 8.97 -11.34 2.23
N THR A 110 7.70 -11.57 2.60
CA THR A 110 6.75 -12.33 1.78
C THR A 110 6.51 -11.69 0.41
N VAL A 111 6.35 -10.36 0.36
CA VAL A 111 6.25 -9.61 -0.92
C VAL A 111 7.48 -9.88 -1.78
N LEU A 112 8.68 -9.84 -1.21
CA LEU A 112 9.92 -10.05 -1.96
C LEU A 112 10.00 -11.46 -2.55
N VAL A 113 9.64 -12.48 -1.77
CA VAL A 113 9.58 -13.87 -2.24
C VAL A 113 8.63 -14.00 -3.44
N LEU A 114 7.42 -13.46 -3.32
CA LEU A 114 6.41 -13.54 -4.39
C LEU A 114 6.77 -12.67 -5.60
N ARG A 115 7.38 -11.51 -5.40
CA ARG A 115 7.85 -10.64 -6.48
C ARG A 115 8.93 -11.34 -7.29
N ARG A 116 9.94 -11.91 -6.63
CA ARG A 116 10.99 -12.70 -7.31
C ARG A 116 10.39 -13.85 -8.11
N ALA A 117 9.39 -14.54 -7.56
CA ALA A 117 8.70 -15.61 -8.26
C ALA A 117 7.94 -15.12 -9.51
N LEU A 118 7.23 -13.98 -9.44
CA LEU A 118 6.59 -13.39 -10.62
C LEU A 118 7.61 -12.98 -11.69
N THR A 119 8.70 -12.33 -11.28
CA THR A 119 9.75 -11.88 -12.21
C THR A 119 10.47 -13.06 -12.87
N ALA A 120 10.64 -14.18 -12.16
CA ALA A 120 11.25 -15.39 -12.70
C ALA A 120 10.33 -16.21 -13.61
N ASP A 121 9.02 -15.92 -13.65
CA ASP A 121 8.06 -16.65 -14.47
C ASP A 121 8.19 -16.26 -15.96
N THR A 122 9.01 -17.02 -16.69
CA THR A 122 9.25 -16.82 -18.13
C THR A 122 7.98 -17.02 -18.96
N ALA A 123 7.04 -17.85 -18.50
CA ALA A 123 5.80 -18.09 -19.23
C ALA A 123 4.85 -16.89 -19.10
N LEU A 124 4.73 -16.31 -17.89
CA LEU A 124 4.02 -15.05 -17.67
C LEU A 124 4.67 -13.91 -18.48
N ALA A 125 6.00 -13.80 -18.44
CA ALA A 125 6.72 -12.79 -19.22
C ALA A 125 6.43 -12.90 -20.73
N ALA A 126 6.40 -14.11 -21.28
CA ALA A 126 6.05 -14.35 -22.68
C ALA A 126 4.59 -13.95 -22.99
N ARG A 127 3.63 -14.24 -22.09
CA ARG A 127 2.23 -13.82 -22.25
C ARG A 127 2.08 -12.29 -22.19
N ILE A 128 2.81 -11.62 -21.30
CA ILE A 128 2.85 -10.15 -21.22
C ILE A 128 3.43 -9.55 -22.51
N ALA A 129 4.54 -10.09 -23.01
CA ALA A 129 5.18 -9.62 -24.24
C ALA A 129 4.28 -9.80 -25.49
N ALA A 130 3.35 -10.75 -25.45
CA ALA A 130 2.40 -11.01 -26.52
C ALA A 130 1.16 -10.09 -26.50
N LEU A 131 1.02 -9.18 -25.52
CA LEU A 131 -0.11 -8.26 -25.46
C LEU A 131 -0.13 -7.30 -26.66
N GLY A 132 -1.31 -7.16 -27.26
CA GLY A 132 -1.55 -6.23 -28.35
C GLY A 132 -1.78 -4.79 -27.88
N PRO A 133 -1.73 -3.80 -28.80
CA PRO A 133 -1.90 -2.38 -28.49
C PRO A 133 -3.20 -2.04 -27.73
N GLN A 134 -4.29 -2.75 -28.03
CA GLN A 134 -5.58 -2.53 -27.38
C GLN A 134 -5.55 -2.91 -25.89
N GLN A 135 -4.90 -4.02 -25.53
CA GLN A 135 -4.80 -4.47 -24.15
C GLN A 135 -3.93 -3.48 -23.34
N HIS A 136 -2.81 -3.02 -23.90
CA HIS A 136 -1.99 -1.98 -23.30
C HIS A 136 -2.75 -0.66 -23.12
N ALA A 137 -3.55 -0.24 -24.10
CA ALA A 137 -4.35 0.98 -24.00
C ALA A 137 -5.39 0.90 -22.87
N VAL A 138 -6.02 -0.26 -22.67
CA VAL A 138 -6.99 -0.48 -21.58
C VAL A 138 -6.29 -0.44 -20.22
N LEU A 139 -5.15 -1.12 -20.06
CA LEU A 139 -4.39 -1.12 -18.81
C LEU A 139 -3.89 0.29 -18.47
N THR A 140 -3.37 1.02 -19.45
CA THR A 140 -2.93 2.42 -19.32
C THR A 140 -4.08 3.35 -18.95
N GLY A 141 -5.25 3.16 -19.55
CA GLY A 141 -6.43 3.98 -19.27
C GLY A 141 -7.06 3.72 -17.90
N THR A 142 -6.76 2.58 -17.28
CA THR A 142 -7.52 2.07 -16.12
C THR A 142 -6.70 1.91 -14.84
N THR A 143 -5.41 1.63 -14.94
CA THR A 143 -4.53 1.34 -13.80
C THR A 143 -3.49 2.45 -13.61
N THR A 144 -2.87 2.51 -12.43
CA THR A 144 -1.81 3.50 -12.14
C THR A 144 -0.46 3.08 -12.73
N ASP A 145 -0.13 1.79 -12.67
CA ASP A 145 1.20 1.29 -13.01
C ASP A 145 1.32 0.80 -14.46
N HIS A 146 0.20 0.68 -15.19
CA HIS A 146 0.07 0.40 -16.64
C HIS A 146 0.65 -0.95 -17.12
N ASP A 147 1.81 -1.37 -16.58
CA ASP A 147 2.51 -2.60 -16.85
C ASP A 147 1.89 -3.76 -16.06
N PRO A 148 1.56 -4.90 -16.71
CA PRO A 148 0.91 -6.01 -16.03
C PRO A 148 1.70 -6.59 -14.85
N LEU A 149 3.03 -6.70 -14.95
CA LEU A 149 3.86 -7.27 -13.89
C LEU A 149 3.85 -6.35 -12.67
N GLU A 150 3.99 -5.05 -12.88
CA GLU A 150 3.90 -4.06 -11.79
C GLU A 150 2.51 -4.02 -11.16
N ILE A 151 1.44 -4.15 -11.95
CA ILE A 151 0.07 -4.23 -11.43
C ILE A 151 -0.11 -5.44 -10.51
N LEU A 152 0.44 -6.60 -10.89
CA LEU A 152 0.41 -7.81 -10.06
C LEU A 152 1.24 -7.63 -8.78
N CYS A 153 2.43 -7.04 -8.86
CA CYS A 153 3.27 -6.72 -7.71
C CYS A 153 2.55 -5.79 -6.71
N VAL A 154 1.90 -4.74 -7.20
CA VAL A 154 1.08 -3.84 -6.36
C VAL A 154 -0.08 -4.59 -5.68
N GLY A 155 -0.65 -5.59 -6.36
CA GLY A 155 -1.64 -6.49 -5.77
C GLY A 155 -1.09 -7.29 -4.57
N ILE A 156 0.13 -7.83 -4.69
CA ILE A 156 0.83 -8.52 -3.58
C ILE A 156 1.11 -7.54 -2.44
N GLU A 157 1.60 -6.33 -2.73
CA GLU A 157 1.84 -5.30 -1.72
C GLU A 157 0.54 -4.86 -1.02
N ALA A 158 -0.59 -4.87 -1.72
CA ALA A 158 -1.90 -4.61 -1.12
C ALA A 158 -2.31 -5.72 -0.13
N ALA A 159 -2.00 -7.00 -0.42
CA ALA A 159 -2.22 -8.10 0.52
C ALA A 159 -1.34 -7.93 1.78
N ALA A 160 -0.05 -7.62 1.61
CA ALA A 160 0.86 -7.38 2.72
C ALA A 160 0.41 -6.22 3.63
N ARG A 161 0.00 -5.10 3.03
CA ARG A 161 -0.58 -3.97 3.78
C ARG A 161 -1.88 -4.35 4.49
N ALA A 162 -2.73 -5.17 3.87
CA ALA A 162 -3.95 -5.64 4.52
C ALA A 162 -3.60 -6.40 5.80
N LEU A 163 -2.68 -7.36 5.72
CA LEU A 163 -2.24 -8.14 6.87
C LEU A 163 -1.60 -7.26 7.95
N ALA A 164 -0.57 -6.49 7.59
CA ALA A 164 0.18 -5.67 8.54
C ALA A 164 -0.69 -4.61 9.22
N GLN A 165 -1.60 -3.98 8.49
CA GLN A 165 -2.52 -3.00 9.06
C GLN A 165 -3.56 -3.64 9.98
N HIS A 166 -4.09 -4.82 9.63
CA HIS A 166 -5.05 -5.51 10.49
C HIS A 166 -4.40 -6.07 11.75
N ALA A 167 -3.08 -6.29 11.77
CA ALA A 167 -2.36 -6.67 12.99
C ALA A 167 -2.48 -5.61 14.11
N LEU A 168 -2.81 -4.35 13.78
CA LEU A 168 -3.18 -3.34 14.77
C LEU A 168 -4.46 -3.71 15.55
N LEU A 169 -5.27 -4.62 15.02
CA LEU A 169 -6.51 -5.11 15.63
C LEU A 169 -6.35 -6.50 16.26
N ALA A 170 -5.14 -7.05 16.36
CA ALA A 170 -4.91 -8.43 16.80
C ALA A 170 -5.58 -8.77 18.14
N ARG A 171 -5.65 -7.82 19.08
CA ARG A 171 -6.33 -7.97 20.38
C ARG A 171 -7.83 -8.25 20.29
N GLN A 172 -8.46 -7.91 19.17
CA GLN A 172 -9.89 -8.14 18.89
C GLN A 172 -10.15 -9.52 18.28
N THR A 173 -9.09 -10.31 18.09
CA THR A 173 -9.13 -11.64 17.47
C THR A 173 -8.72 -12.71 18.48
N PRO A 174 -9.01 -14.00 18.24
CA PRO A 174 -8.48 -15.08 19.08
C PRO A 174 -7.02 -15.43 18.74
N TYR A 175 -6.52 -15.01 17.58
CA TYR A 175 -5.21 -15.40 17.05
C TYR A 175 -4.07 -14.74 17.83
N ARG A 176 -3.05 -15.50 18.21
CA ARG A 176 -1.92 -15.02 19.03
C ARG A 176 -0.58 -15.11 18.34
N GLU A 177 -0.47 -15.92 17.30
CA GLU A 177 0.73 -16.05 16.49
C GLU A 177 0.55 -15.39 15.12
N PRO A 178 1.60 -14.76 14.54
CA PRO A 178 1.49 -14.12 13.23
C PRO A 178 0.95 -15.04 12.12
N GLY A 179 1.47 -16.27 12.00
CA GLY A 179 1.04 -17.22 10.97
C GLY A 179 -0.39 -17.74 11.18
N GLU A 180 -0.83 -17.85 12.43
CA GLU A 180 -2.25 -18.13 12.78
C GLU A 180 -3.13 -16.94 12.39
N PHE A 181 -2.71 -15.71 12.71
CA PHE A 181 -3.43 -14.49 12.40
C PHE A 181 -3.65 -14.32 10.90
N ALA A 182 -2.61 -14.54 10.07
CA ALA A 182 -2.73 -14.45 8.62
C ALA A 182 -3.76 -15.44 8.03
N ARG A 183 -3.70 -16.70 8.45
CA ARG A 183 -4.68 -17.74 8.06
C ARG A 183 -6.08 -17.40 8.53
N GLY A 184 -6.22 -17.01 9.80
CA GLY A 184 -7.48 -16.61 10.39
C GLY A 184 -8.14 -15.45 9.65
N LEU A 185 -7.38 -14.44 9.20
CA LEU A 185 -7.91 -13.35 8.37
C LEU A 185 -8.33 -13.83 6.97
N ALA A 186 -7.61 -14.79 6.39
CA ALA A 186 -7.93 -15.38 5.09
C ALA A 186 -9.24 -16.16 5.15
N ASP A 187 -9.36 -17.08 6.11
CA ASP A 187 -10.54 -17.91 6.35
C ASP A 187 -11.77 -17.06 6.69
N SER A 188 -11.55 -15.93 7.36
CA SER A 188 -12.57 -14.93 7.69
C SER A 188 -12.98 -14.05 6.51
N GLY A 189 -12.33 -14.18 5.35
CA GLY A 189 -12.58 -13.37 4.16
C GLY A 189 -12.21 -11.89 4.31
N ILE A 190 -11.33 -11.53 5.25
CA ILE A 190 -10.97 -10.13 5.53
C ILE A 190 -10.21 -9.51 4.36
N PHE A 191 -9.29 -10.23 3.73
CA PHE A 191 -8.60 -9.75 2.51
C PHE A 191 -9.61 -9.41 1.39
N THR A 192 -10.60 -10.27 1.17
CA THR A 192 -11.69 -10.03 0.22
C THR A 192 -12.55 -8.83 0.61
N ALA A 193 -12.84 -8.67 1.90
CA ALA A 193 -13.55 -7.51 2.41
C ALA A 193 -12.78 -6.21 2.16
N VAL A 194 -11.46 -6.19 2.37
CA VAL A 194 -10.60 -5.03 2.05
C VAL A 194 -10.66 -4.73 0.55
N ALA A 195 -10.44 -5.73 -0.30
CA ALA A 195 -10.41 -5.57 -1.76
C ALA A 195 -11.75 -5.05 -2.36
N THR A 196 -12.87 -5.30 -1.69
CA THR A 196 -14.21 -5.01 -2.25
C THR A 196 -14.95 -3.88 -1.54
N ARG A 197 -14.75 -3.70 -0.23
CA ARG A 197 -15.53 -2.76 0.60
C ARG A 197 -14.80 -1.46 0.87
N TRP A 198 -13.49 -1.50 1.05
CA TRP A 198 -12.73 -0.27 1.27
C TRP A 198 -12.78 0.55 -0.02
N PHE A 199 -12.79 1.88 0.12
CA PHE A 199 -12.54 2.72 -1.04
C PHE A 199 -11.03 2.67 -1.36
N TRP A 200 -10.71 2.84 -2.63
CA TRP A 200 -9.37 2.82 -3.17
C TRP A 200 -8.54 3.90 -2.46
N GLU A 201 -7.25 3.66 -2.28
CA GLU A 201 -6.34 4.51 -1.47
C GLU A 201 -6.54 4.51 0.04
N LEU A 202 -7.74 4.20 0.57
CA LEU A 202 -7.96 4.20 2.03
C LEU A 202 -6.90 3.35 2.73
N GLN A 203 -6.70 2.12 2.26
CA GLN A 203 -5.72 1.19 2.82
C GLN A 203 -4.31 1.77 2.80
N ALA A 204 -3.83 2.21 1.64
CA ALA A 204 -2.48 2.75 1.48
C ALA A 204 -2.27 3.96 2.39
N SER A 205 -3.20 4.90 2.41
CA SER A 205 -3.05 6.16 3.13
C SER A 205 -3.18 6.01 4.64
N THR A 206 -3.99 5.06 5.12
CA THR A 206 -4.11 4.75 6.56
C THR A 206 -2.98 3.83 7.05
N TYR A 207 -2.47 2.91 6.20
CA TYR A 207 -1.29 2.10 6.49
C TYR A 207 -0.07 2.97 6.77
N ARG A 208 0.22 3.93 5.89
CA ARG A 208 1.37 4.84 6.06
C ARG A 208 1.27 5.77 7.26
N ARG A 209 0.07 5.94 7.80
CA ARG A 209 -0.21 6.74 9.00
C ARG A 209 -0.32 5.89 10.27
N GLY A 210 -0.14 4.57 10.17
CA GLY A 210 -0.25 3.68 11.32
C GLY A 210 -1.63 3.70 11.97
N MET A 211 -2.69 3.79 11.18
CA MET A 211 -4.07 3.81 11.67
C MET A 211 -4.97 2.87 10.88
N ILE A 212 -6.08 2.43 11.46
CA ILE A 212 -7.08 1.59 10.79
C ILE A 212 -8.51 1.97 11.24
N PRO A 213 -9.43 2.28 10.32
CA PRO A 213 -10.83 2.60 10.63
C PRO A 213 -11.70 1.35 10.64
N ALA A 214 -11.32 0.35 11.42
CA ALA A 214 -12.07 -0.90 11.50
C ALA A 214 -12.05 -1.49 12.90
N THR A 215 -13.11 -2.21 13.22
CA THR A 215 -13.24 -3.04 14.41
C THR A 215 -13.66 -4.43 13.99
N LEU A 216 -13.01 -5.43 14.57
CA LEU A 216 -13.30 -6.85 14.41
C LEU A 216 -14.10 -7.36 15.61
N VAL A 217 -14.93 -8.36 15.35
CA VAL A 217 -15.56 -9.18 16.38
C VAL A 217 -15.25 -10.65 16.06
N ALA A 218 -14.77 -11.38 17.06
CA ALA A 218 -14.57 -12.82 16.98
C ALA A 218 -15.92 -13.56 17.06
N LEU A 219 -16.05 -14.60 16.25
CA LEU A 219 -17.20 -15.49 16.21
C LEU A 219 -16.92 -16.78 16.99
N PRO A 220 -17.97 -17.53 17.38
CA PRO A 220 -17.80 -18.78 18.13
C PRO A 220 -16.99 -19.87 17.41
N ASP A 221 -16.93 -19.82 16.07
CA ASP A 221 -16.16 -20.75 15.24
C ASP A 221 -14.67 -20.37 15.10
N GLY A 222 -14.23 -19.32 15.81
CA GLY A 222 -12.86 -18.82 15.78
C GLY A 222 -12.59 -17.80 14.67
N THR A 223 -13.50 -17.64 13.70
CA THR A 223 -13.36 -16.62 12.64
C THR A 223 -13.64 -15.22 13.17
N VAL A 224 -13.31 -14.19 12.38
CA VAL A 224 -13.57 -12.79 12.71
C VAL A 224 -14.37 -12.11 11.61
N ARG A 225 -15.09 -11.05 11.94
CA ARG A 225 -15.74 -10.18 10.95
C ARG A 225 -15.68 -8.73 11.37
N TYR A 226 -15.81 -7.82 10.40
CA TYR A 226 -16.06 -6.42 10.73
C TYR A 226 -17.39 -6.27 11.49
N THR A 227 -17.40 -5.37 12.47
CA THR A 227 -18.64 -4.96 13.15
C THR A 227 -19.63 -4.35 12.15
N ALA A 228 -20.92 -4.38 12.48
CA ALA A 228 -21.94 -3.75 11.63
C ALA A 228 -21.67 -2.25 11.43
N GLU A 229 -21.20 -1.58 12.49
CA GLU A 229 -20.76 -0.18 12.44
C GLU A 229 -19.58 0.02 11.49
N THR A 230 -18.53 -0.80 11.57
CA THR A 230 -17.39 -0.74 10.64
C THR A 230 -17.87 -0.87 9.19
N VAL A 231 -18.75 -1.83 8.90
CA VAL A 231 -19.29 -2.04 7.55
C VAL A 231 -20.08 -0.83 7.07
N ALA A 232 -20.93 -0.25 7.93
CA ALA A 232 -21.72 0.94 7.61
C ALA A 232 -20.82 2.16 7.36
N THR A 233 -19.83 2.40 8.23
CA THR A 233 -18.90 3.53 8.13
C THR A 233 -18.05 3.44 6.87
N LEU A 234 -17.43 2.28 6.59
CA LEU A 234 -16.62 2.09 5.37
C LEU A 234 -17.45 2.29 4.10
N ARG A 235 -18.70 1.81 4.10
CA ARG A 235 -19.62 2.04 2.99
C ARG A 235 -19.96 3.53 2.83
N ALA A 236 -20.30 4.22 3.92
CA ALA A 236 -20.62 5.64 3.88
C ALA A 236 -19.44 6.49 3.41
N MET A 237 -18.22 6.17 3.88
CA MET A 237 -16.99 6.81 3.40
C MET A 237 -16.83 6.63 1.89
N LYS A 238 -16.96 5.39 1.41
CA LYS A 238 -16.84 5.06 -0.01
C LYS A 238 -17.88 5.78 -0.87
N ASP A 239 -19.13 5.79 -0.44
CA ASP A 239 -20.22 6.47 -1.14
C ASP A 239 -20.00 7.99 -1.18
N ALA A 240 -19.49 8.59 -0.09
CA ALA A 240 -19.14 10.01 -0.02
C ALA A 240 -17.99 10.37 -0.99
N THR A 241 -16.90 9.58 -1.01
CA THR A 241 -15.77 9.78 -1.92
C THR A 241 -16.20 9.69 -3.39
N ILE A 242 -17.06 8.72 -3.74
CA ILE A 242 -17.59 8.59 -5.10
C ILE A 242 -18.46 9.80 -5.46
N ALA A 243 -19.32 10.24 -4.54
CA ALA A 243 -20.21 11.38 -4.77
C ALA A 243 -19.43 12.68 -4.99
N GLU A 244 -18.36 12.92 -4.22
CA GLU A 244 -17.46 14.06 -4.35
C GLU A 244 -16.72 14.05 -5.69
N ALA A 245 -16.11 12.92 -6.07
CA ALA A 245 -15.44 12.77 -7.35
C ALA A 245 -16.36 13.04 -8.54
N HIS A 246 -17.59 12.50 -8.50
CA HIS A 246 -18.59 12.80 -9.54
C HIS A 246 -19.05 14.26 -9.51
N ALA A 247 -19.11 14.92 -8.35
CA ALA A 247 -19.50 16.33 -8.25
C ALA A 247 -18.47 17.24 -8.93
N VAL A 248 -17.18 16.99 -8.70
CA VAL A 248 -16.09 17.71 -9.37
C VAL A 248 -16.15 17.50 -10.88
N MET A 249 -16.30 16.26 -11.35
CA MET A 249 -16.43 15.99 -12.79
C MET A 249 -17.66 16.62 -13.41
N ARG A 250 -18.83 16.55 -12.76
CA ARG A 250 -20.05 17.21 -13.25
C ARG A 250 -19.83 18.70 -13.38
N ARG A 251 -19.30 19.38 -12.34
CA ARG A 251 -18.98 20.81 -12.40
C ARG A 251 -18.11 21.13 -13.61
N ALA A 252 -17.02 20.39 -13.79
CA ALA A 252 -16.08 20.59 -14.89
C ALA A 252 -16.75 20.42 -16.27
N THR A 253 -17.52 19.35 -16.47
CA THR A 253 -18.06 19.02 -17.79
C THR A 253 -19.37 19.74 -18.12
N THR A 254 -20.21 20.06 -17.12
CA THR A 254 -21.52 20.67 -17.36
C THR A 254 -21.51 22.18 -17.16
N THR A 255 -20.85 22.67 -16.11
CA THR A 255 -20.85 24.10 -15.79
C THR A 255 -19.75 24.84 -16.54
N GLU A 256 -18.58 24.22 -16.67
CA GLU A 256 -17.40 24.86 -17.30
C GLU A 256 -17.19 24.43 -18.75
N GLY A 257 -17.97 23.47 -19.24
CA GLY A 257 -17.92 23.00 -20.63
C GLY A 257 -16.64 22.26 -21.01
N LEU A 258 -15.85 21.80 -20.04
CA LEU A 258 -14.60 21.08 -20.29
C LEU A 258 -14.89 19.67 -20.81
N THR A 259 -14.05 19.18 -21.72
CA THR A 259 -14.00 17.76 -22.02
C THR A 259 -13.51 16.97 -20.81
N VAL A 260 -13.74 15.64 -20.78
CA VAL A 260 -13.22 14.78 -19.70
C VAL A 260 -11.71 14.88 -19.57
N ALA A 261 -10.98 14.94 -20.68
CA ALA A 261 -9.52 15.05 -20.65
C ALA A 261 -9.05 16.37 -20.03
N GLU A 262 -9.68 17.49 -20.39
CA GLU A 262 -9.38 18.81 -19.84
C GLU A 262 -9.77 18.91 -18.36
N ALA A 263 -10.91 18.35 -17.97
CA ALA A 263 -11.36 18.28 -16.59
C ALA A 263 -10.35 17.53 -15.71
N LEU A 264 -9.87 16.37 -16.17
CA LEU A 264 -8.86 15.59 -15.46
C LEU A 264 -7.52 16.32 -15.34
N ALA A 265 -7.12 17.07 -16.37
CA ALA A 265 -5.90 17.87 -16.32
C ALA A 265 -6.02 19.05 -15.35
N LYS A 266 -7.15 19.77 -15.39
CA LYS A 266 -7.41 20.94 -14.54
C LYS A 266 -7.59 20.57 -13.07
N TYR A 267 -8.41 19.56 -12.80
CA TYR A 267 -8.79 19.15 -11.45
C TYR A 267 -7.88 18.07 -10.88
N HIS A 268 -6.66 17.93 -11.38
CA HIS A 268 -5.81 16.80 -10.99
C HIS A 268 -5.50 16.72 -9.48
N ASP A 269 -5.50 17.86 -8.77
CA ASP A 269 -5.26 17.94 -7.32
C ASP A 269 -6.53 17.63 -6.51
N GLU A 270 -7.69 18.06 -7.00
CA GLU A 270 -8.99 17.78 -6.37
C GLU A 270 -9.44 16.33 -6.65
N LEU A 271 -9.16 15.85 -7.86
CA LEU A 271 -9.40 14.49 -8.34
C LEU A 271 -8.10 13.70 -8.31
N ASP A 272 -7.39 13.69 -7.18
CA ASP A 272 -6.20 12.85 -6.98
C ASP A 272 -6.37 11.47 -7.67
N LEU A 273 -5.30 10.86 -8.15
CA LEU A 273 -5.28 9.72 -9.09
C LEU A 273 -6.35 8.63 -8.84
N ILE A 274 -6.74 8.39 -7.58
CA ILE A 274 -7.80 7.46 -7.22
C ILE A 274 -9.21 8.08 -7.19
N SER A 275 -9.37 9.33 -6.74
CA SER A 275 -10.59 10.11 -6.99
C SER A 275 -10.89 10.23 -8.48
N ARG A 276 -9.87 10.29 -9.35
CA ARG A 276 -10.03 10.18 -10.80
C ARG A 276 -10.72 8.87 -11.23
N GLN A 277 -10.32 7.73 -10.69
CA GLN A 277 -10.92 6.45 -11.09
C GLN A 277 -12.39 6.37 -10.68
N TYR A 278 -12.78 7.00 -9.57
CA TYR A 278 -14.18 7.14 -9.18
C TYR A 278 -14.94 8.10 -10.07
N ALA A 279 -14.34 9.25 -10.37
CA ALA A 279 -14.87 10.27 -11.29
C ALA A 279 -15.24 9.71 -12.68
N LEU A 280 -14.52 8.67 -13.14
CA LEU A 280 -14.72 8.04 -14.45
C LEU A 280 -15.72 6.87 -14.44
N LEU A 281 -16.32 6.53 -13.29
CA LEU A 281 -17.33 5.49 -13.24
C LEU A 281 -18.65 5.96 -13.85
N GLY A 282 -19.31 5.07 -14.59
CA GLY A 282 -20.67 5.32 -15.04
C GLY A 282 -21.64 5.43 -13.85
N PRO A 283 -22.72 6.24 -13.94
CA PRO A 283 -23.74 6.32 -12.90
C PRO A 283 -24.23 4.94 -12.45
N GLY A 284 -24.32 4.72 -11.14
CA GLY A 284 -24.75 3.45 -10.55
C GLY A 284 -23.71 2.31 -10.56
N THR A 285 -22.53 2.53 -11.15
CA THR A 285 -21.47 1.51 -11.16
C THR A 285 -20.84 1.38 -9.78
N ARG A 286 -20.81 0.16 -9.24
CA ARG A 286 -20.07 -0.12 -8.01
C ARG A 286 -18.61 -0.43 -8.34
N PRO A 287 -17.64 0.28 -7.74
CA PRO A 287 -16.24 -0.02 -7.93
C PRO A 287 -15.85 -1.37 -7.32
N ALA A 288 -15.17 -2.19 -8.12
CA ALA A 288 -14.60 -3.46 -7.68
C ALA A 288 -13.09 -3.50 -7.95
N CYS A 289 -12.34 -4.16 -7.07
CA CYS A 289 -10.94 -4.51 -7.30
C CYS A 289 -10.83 -5.40 -8.54
N LEU A 290 -9.82 -5.16 -9.39
CA LEU A 290 -9.61 -5.92 -10.62
C LEU A 290 -9.40 -7.41 -10.33
N ALA A 291 -8.68 -7.74 -9.25
CA ALA A 291 -8.43 -9.12 -8.87
C ALA A 291 -9.68 -9.84 -8.34
N ALA A 292 -10.66 -9.11 -7.82
CA ALA A 292 -11.89 -9.66 -7.22
C ALA A 292 -13.01 -9.88 -8.23
N MET A 293 -12.84 -9.48 -9.50
CA MET A 293 -13.88 -9.67 -10.51
C MET A 293 -13.82 -11.10 -11.06
N PRO A 294 -14.96 -11.84 -11.07
CA PRO A 294 -15.00 -13.18 -11.61
C PRO A 294 -15.06 -13.18 -13.14
N HIS A 295 -14.38 -14.15 -13.74
CA HIS A 295 -14.36 -14.40 -15.19
C HIS A 295 -14.73 -15.85 -15.50
N GLN A 296 -15.10 -16.08 -16.76
CA GLN A 296 -15.23 -17.40 -17.37
C GLN A 296 -14.10 -17.55 -18.39
N LEU A 297 -13.13 -18.39 -18.11
CA LEU A 297 -12.00 -18.70 -19.00
C LEU A 297 -12.01 -20.20 -19.28
N ASP A 298 -12.07 -20.59 -20.55
CA ASP A 298 -12.17 -22.00 -20.99
C ASP A 298 -13.25 -22.81 -20.25
N GLY A 299 -14.41 -22.20 -20.05
CA GLY A 299 -15.56 -22.82 -19.36
C GLY A 299 -15.41 -22.98 -17.84
N ARG A 300 -14.36 -22.41 -17.24
CA ARG A 300 -14.11 -22.44 -15.79
C ARG A 300 -14.25 -21.06 -15.17
N HIS A 301 -14.78 -21.03 -13.94
CA HIS A 301 -14.74 -19.83 -13.11
C HIS A 301 -13.29 -19.50 -12.74
N TYR A 302 -12.87 -18.26 -13.00
CA TYR A 302 -11.53 -17.79 -12.68
C TYR A 302 -11.61 -16.44 -11.95
N THR A 303 -10.95 -16.33 -10.81
CA THR A 303 -10.80 -15.08 -10.05
C THR A 303 -9.38 -15.02 -9.53
N LEU A 304 -8.72 -13.88 -9.75
CA LEU A 304 -7.29 -13.71 -9.43
C LEU A 304 -7.04 -13.56 -7.93
N LEU A 305 -7.96 -12.91 -7.21
CA LEU A 305 -7.76 -12.55 -5.80
C LEU A 305 -7.46 -13.75 -4.88
N PRO A 306 -8.22 -14.86 -4.91
CA PRO A 306 -7.90 -16.05 -4.11
C PRO A 306 -6.50 -16.59 -4.36
N LEU A 307 -6.06 -16.67 -5.63
CA LEU A 307 -4.72 -17.17 -5.97
C LEU A 307 -3.60 -16.37 -5.29
N VAL A 308 -3.77 -15.05 -5.21
CA VAL A 308 -2.81 -14.17 -4.54
C VAL A 308 -2.89 -14.32 -3.02
N ILE A 309 -4.09 -14.36 -2.44
CA ILE A 309 -4.28 -14.46 -0.98
C ILE A 309 -3.73 -15.78 -0.46
N ASP A 310 -4.11 -16.90 -1.07
CA ASP A 310 -3.74 -18.23 -0.62
C ASP A 310 -2.21 -18.38 -0.62
N ARG A 311 -1.58 -17.99 -1.73
CA ARG A 311 -0.13 -18.05 -1.83
C ARG A 311 0.57 -17.07 -0.91
N PHE A 312 0.02 -15.87 -0.72
CA PHE A 312 0.57 -14.89 0.21
C PHE A 312 0.54 -15.40 1.65
N VAL A 313 -0.58 -15.95 2.10
CA VAL A 313 -0.74 -16.44 3.47
C VAL A 313 0.14 -17.67 3.74
N GLU A 314 0.21 -18.60 2.79
CA GLU A 314 1.10 -19.76 2.88
C GLU A 314 2.57 -19.32 3.00
N THR A 315 3.01 -18.45 2.08
CA THR A 315 4.39 -17.95 2.06
C THR A 315 4.71 -17.14 3.32
N PHE A 316 3.77 -16.33 3.79
CA PHE A 316 3.91 -15.57 5.02
C PHE A 316 4.16 -16.46 6.23
N GLY A 317 3.41 -17.58 6.35
CA GLY A 317 3.66 -18.56 7.41
C GLY A 317 5.10 -19.09 7.38
N ALA A 318 5.59 -19.48 6.21
CA ALA A 318 6.95 -19.98 6.04
C ALA A 318 8.04 -18.92 6.31
N VAL A 319 7.77 -17.65 5.99
CA VAL A 319 8.67 -16.52 6.26
C VAL A 319 8.73 -16.20 7.76
N VAL A 320 7.58 -16.21 8.46
CA VAL A 320 7.53 -15.97 9.91
C VAL A 320 8.44 -16.93 10.66
N ASP A 321 8.43 -18.22 10.30
CA ASP A 321 9.26 -19.25 10.94
C ASP A 321 10.77 -19.03 10.73
N ARG A 322 11.15 -18.19 9.76
CA ARG A 322 12.55 -17.91 9.37
C ARG A 322 13.03 -16.51 9.73
N CYS A 323 12.14 -15.62 10.17
CA CYS A 323 12.49 -14.25 10.55
C CYS A 323 12.63 -14.11 12.07
N ARG A 324 13.81 -13.69 12.52
CA ARG A 324 14.06 -13.17 13.86
C ARG A 324 14.26 -11.67 13.79
N ILE A 325 13.71 -10.94 14.75
CA ILE A 325 13.81 -9.48 14.79
C ILE A 325 14.50 -9.02 16.07
N VAL A 326 15.32 -7.98 15.96
CA VAL A 326 15.99 -7.33 17.09
C VAL A 326 15.93 -5.82 16.95
N THR A 327 15.75 -5.12 18.06
CA THR A 327 15.80 -3.66 18.07
C THR A 327 17.24 -3.21 17.91
N ALA A 328 17.50 -2.36 16.91
CA ALA A 328 18.78 -1.69 16.77
C ALA A 328 18.96 -0.63 17.88
N PRO A 329 20.19 -0.40 18.37
CA PRO A 329 20.46 0.66 19.32
C PRO A 329 20.08 2.03 18.71
N GLU A 330 19.56 2.93 19.55
CA GLU A 330 19.25 4.29 19.13
C GLU A 330 20.52 4.99 18.63
N THR A 331 20.57 5.30 17.34
CA THR A 331 21.56 6.24 16.80
C THR A 331 21.13 7.65 17.19
N GLY A 332 22.04 8.41 17.80
CA GLY A 332 21.78 9.78 18.26
C GLY A 332 21.29 10.70 17.14
N GLU A 333 20.71 11.85 17.52
CA GLU A 333 20.24 12.84 16.56
C GLU A 333 21.38 13.30 15.64
N PRO A 334 21.15 13.42 14.32
CA PRO A 334 22.16 13.95 13.41
C PRO A 334 22.52 15.39 13.83
N GLY A 335 23.82 15.69 13.87
CA GLY A 335 24.34 16.99 14.31
C GLY A 335 24.03 18.14 13.33
N ASP A 336 24.26 19.37 13.78
CA ASP A 336 24.04 20.63 13.02
C ASP A 336 25.11 20.91 11.92
N GLU A 337 25.68 19.86 11.33
CA GLU A 337 26.73 20.01 10.32
C GLU A 337 26.17 20.56 8.98
N PRO A 338 26.98 21.33 8.20
CA PRO A 338 26.57 21.81 6.89
C PRO A 338 26.21 20.65 5.95
N LEU A 339 25.21 20.85 5.08
CA LEU A 339 24.80 19.81 4.12
C LEU A 339 25.98 19.35 3.27
N ALA A 340 26.31 18.07 3.33
CA ALA A 340 27.19 17.40 2.41
C ALA A 340 26.41 16.91 1.17
N ALA A 341 27.10 16.48 0.11
CA ALA A 341 26.44 15.97 -1.10
C ALA A 341 25.51 14.76 -0.83
N GLU A 342 25.85 13.98 0.19
CA GLU A 342 25.03 12.88 0.72
C GLU A 342 23.71 13.33 1.35
N ASP A 343 23.61 14.57 1.82
CA ASP A 343 22.35 15.11 2.36
C ASP A 343 21.32 15.45 1.28
N MET A 344 21.72 15.49 0.01
CA MET A 344 20.79 15.57 -1.13
C MET A 344 19.99 14.27 -1.32
N VAL A 345 20.40 13.18 -0.66
CA VAL A 345 19.71 11.90 -0.72
C VAL A 345 18.85 11.74 0.52
N CYS A 346 17.62 11.27 0.32
CA CYS A 346 16.80 10.68 1.36
C CYS A 346 16.08 9.45 0.83
N TYR A 347 15.51 8.66 1.73
CA TYR A 347 14.72 7.50 1.36
C TYR A 347 13.28 7.72 1.81
N VAL A 348 12.33 7.31 0.97
CA VAL A 348 10.91 7.34 1.30
C VAL A 348 10.37 5.92 1.19
N PRO A 349 10.54 5.09 2.24
CA PRO A 349 10.27 3.65 2.15
C PRO A 349 8.82 3.29 1.82
N ASP A 350 7.90 4.17 2.19
CA ASP A 350 6.46 3.98 2.03
C ASP A 350 5.95 4.24 0.60
N MET A 351 6.83 4.59 -0.35
CA MET A 351 6.47 4.71 -1.76
C MET A 351 6.34 3.33 -2.41
N SER A 352 5.24 3.06 -3.10
CA SER A 352 4.93 1.71 -3.66
C SER A 352 4.54 1.71 -5.14
N CYS A 353 4.17 2.86 -5.70
CA CYS A 353 3.68 2.95 -7.06
C CYS A 353 3.99 4.30 -7.69
N ARG A 354 3.69 4.44 -8.99
CA ARG A 354 3.89 5.71 -9.72
C ARG A 354 3.12 6.88 -9.15
N HIS A 355 2.00 6.64 -8.48
CA HIS A 355 1.28 7.69 -7.75
C HIS A 355 2.14 8.29 -6.65
N CYS A 356 2.83 7.45 -5.85
CA CYS A 356 3.70 7.93 -4.78
C CYS A 356 4.83 8.81 -5.31
N VAL A 357 5.47 8.39 -6.42
CA VAL A 357 6.52 9.16 -7.11
C VAL A 357 5.98 10.55 -7.48
N ARG A 358 4.81 10.61 -8.13
CA ARG A 358 4.18 11.88 -8.51
C ARG A 358 3.88 12.78 -7.31
N THR A 359 3.31 12.23 -6.23
CA THR A 359 2.94 12.99 -5.03
C THR A 359 4.18 13.53 -4.32
N ILE A 360 5.24 12.73 -4.19
CA ILE A 360 6.50 13.15 -3.58
C ILE A 360 7.12 14.27 -4.42
N THR A 361 7.24 14.08 -5.75
CA THR A 361 7.78 15.09 -6.66
C THR A 361 6.99 16.40 -6.59
N ALA A 362 5.65 16.33 -6.61
CA ALA A 362 4.80 17.53 -6.52
C ALA A 362 4.94 18.25 -5.17
N THR A 363 5.04 17.49 -4.07
CA THR A 363 5.22 18.03 -2.72
C THR A 363 6.55 18.79 -2.62
N LEU A 364 7.65 18.20 -3.08
CA LEU A 364 8.98 18.83 -3.07
C LEU A 364 9.03 20.05 -4.00
N ALA A 365 8.50 19.94 -5.21
CA ALA A 365 8.42 21.04 -6.17
C ALA A 365 7.61 22.23 -5.62
N GLY A 366 6.47 21.96 -4.96
CA GLY A 366 5.65 22.99 -4.30
C GLY A 366 6.36 23.72 -3.16
N MET A 367 7.37 23.10 -2.56
CA MET A 367 8.25 23.73 -1.56
C MET A 367 9.45 24.45 -2.18
N GLY A 368 9.55 24.47 -3.51
CA GLY A 368 10.69 25.05 -4.25
C GLY A 368 11.96 24.21 -4.13
N VAL A 369 11.84 22.90 -3.90
CA VAL A 369 12.95 21.95 -3.82
C VAL A 369 13.03 21.16 -5.13
N PRO A 370 14.04 21.41 -5.98
CA PRO A 370 14.25 20.64 -7.21
C PRO A 370 14.45 19.15 -6.91
N VAL A 371 13.71 18.30 -7.62
CA VAL A 371 13.84 16.85 -7.55
C VAL A 371 14.65 16.39 -8.75
N LEU A 372 15.81 15.78 -8.49
CA LEU A 372 16.72 15.28 -9.52
C LEU A 372 16.33 13.86 -9.94
N GLU A 373 15.95 13.02 -8.98
CA GLU A 373 15.64 11.62 -9.22
C GLU A 373 14.68 11.08 -8.14
N VAL A 374 13.76 10.21 -8.55
CA VAL A 374 12.96 9.38 -7.64
C VAL A 374 12.98 7.95 -8.16
N ASP A 375 13.60 7.07 -7.39
CA ASP A 375 13.72 5.64 -7.70
C ASP A 375 12.74 4.85 -6.81
N LEU A 376 11.76 4.24 -7.47
CA LEU A 376 10.73 3.44 -6.81
C LEU A 376 11.23 2.08 -6.31
N GLU A 377 12.25 1.53 -6.95
CA GLU A 377 12.82 0.22 -6.60
C GLU A 377 13.68 0.33 -5.34
N THR A 378 14.62 1.28 -5.34
CA THR A 378 15.51 1.49 -4.19
C THR A 378 14.92 2.39 -3.10
N LYS A 379 13.72 2.95 -3.33
CA LYS A 379 13.03 3.92 -2.47
C LYS A 379 13.83 5.20 -2.23
N ARG A 380 14.73 5.53 -3.16
CA ARG A 380 15.66 6.66 -3.08
C ARG A 380 15.07 7.91 -3.72
N VAL A 381 15.24 9.05 -3.06
CA VAL A 381 14.89 10.39 -3.58
C VAL A 381 16.14 11.25 -3.55
N VAL A 382 16.49 11.84 -4.69
CA VAL A 382 17.59 12.80 -4.81
C VAL A 382 16.99 14.18 -5.06
N ALA A 383 17.24 15.12 -4.16
CA ALA A 383 16.66 16.46 -4.19
C ALA A 383 17.64 17.53 -3.67
N GLU A 384 17.53 18.73 -4.21
CA GLU A 384 18.40 19.85 -3.86
C GLU A 384 17.88 20.59 -2.62
N PHE A 385 18.20 20.08 -1.42
CA PHE A 385 17.91 20.77 -0.17
C PHE A 385 18.82 21.97 0.02
N ARG A 386 18.25 23.12 0.41
CA ARG A 386 19.00 24.38 0.52
C ARG A 386 19.74 24.55 1.85
N SER A 387 19.30 23.83 2.87
CA SER A 387 19.87 23.84 4.23
C SER A 387 19.32 22.68 5.07
N PRO A 388 19.96 22.30 6.19
CA PRO A 388 19.42 21.25 7.08
C PRO A 388 18.01 21.57 7.57
N ARG A 389 17.74 22.84 7.87
CA ARG A 389 16.40 23.33 8.24
C ARG A 389 15.38 23.19 7.10
N ASN A 390 15.78 23.44 5.86
CA ASN A 390 14.91 23.23 4.70
C ASN A 390 14.61 21.73 4.51
N ARG A 391 15.60 20.86 4.65
CA ARG A 391 15.43 19.40 4.60
C ARG A 391 14.49 18.90 5.69
N ALA A 392 14.66 19.34 6.93
CA ALA A 392 13.76 19.00 8.03
C ALA A 392 12.30 19.41 7.73
N ARG A 393 12.08 20.62 7.19
CA ARG A 393 10.75 21.06 6.77
C ARG A 393 10.16 20.21 5.64
N VAL A 394 10.96 19.77 4.67
CA VAL A 394 10.51 18.84 3.63
C VAL A 394 10.11 17.52 4.25
N PHE A 395 10.88 17.03 5.23
CA PHE A 395 10.56 15.78 5.91
C PHE A 395 9.24 15.87 6.66
N GLU A 396 8.96 17.00 7.32
CA GLU A 396 7.63 17.23 7.92
C GLU A 396 6.52 17.27 6.86
N ALA A 397 6.72 17.98 5.74
CA ALA A 397 5.71 18.04 4.68
C ALA A 397 5.42 16.65 4.08
N LEU A 398 6.44 15.82 3.91
CA LEU A 398 6.28 14.43 3.50
C LEU A 398 5.51 13.61 4.55
N ARG A 399 5.80 13.80 5.85
CA ARG A 399 5.06 13.16 6.95
C ARG A 399 3.61 13.58 7.02
N ASP A 400 3.30 14.83 6.73
CA ASP A 400 1.93 15.33 6.60
C ASP A 400 1.21 14.65 5.41
N GLY A 401 1.94 14.48 4.31
CA GLY A 401 1.54 13.63 3.17
C GLY A 401 1.35 12.15 3.53
N GLY A 402 1.82 11.74 4.71
CA GLY A 402 1.77 10.37 5.20
C GLY A 402 2.89 9.52 4.64
N TYR A 403 4.07 10.09 4.41
CA TYR A 403 5.29 9.36 4.07
C TYR A 403 6.28 9.42 5.24
N THR A 404 7.12 8.41 5.39
CA THR A 404 8.15 8.40 6.42
C THR A 404 9.54 8.58 5.81
N PRO A 405 9.98 9.82 5.51
CA PRO A 405 11.32 10.05 5.00
C PRO A 405 12.36 9.73 6.08
N VAL A 406 13.43 9.05 5.66
CA VAL A 406 14.61 8.76 6.48
C VAL A 406 15.87 9.29 5.79
N SER A 407 16.82 9.76 6.61
CA SER A 407 18.05 10.38 6.12
C SER A 407 19.06 9.35 5.59
N GLU A 408 19.10 8.18 6.22
CA GLU A 408 20.04 7.11 5.91
C GLU A 408 19.30 5.81 5.61
N ARG A 409 19.97 4.93 4.86
CA ARG A 409 19.53 3.55 4.68
C ARG A 409 19.78 2.81 6.00
N PRO A 410 18.77 2.24 6.67
CA PRO A 410 18.99 1.44 7.86
C PRO A 410 19.96 0.28 7.57
N ARG A 411 20.78 -0.12 8.54
CA ARG A 411 21.76 -1.19 8.34
C ARG A 411 21.07 -2.53 8.04
N VAL A 412 21.68 -3.30 7.13
CA VAL A 412 21.34 -4.72 6.94
C VAL A 412 22.06 -5.50 8.04
N ALA A 413 21.31 -6.19 8.90
CA ALA A 413 21.92 -7.11 9.85
C ALA A 413 22.54 -8.31 9.10
N GLY A 414 23.72 -8.75 9.53
CA GLY A 414 24.41 -9.91 8.95
C GLY A 414 23.65 -11.22 9.17
N PRO A 415 24.09 -12.34 8.54
CA PRO A 415 23.48 -13.65 8.74
C PRO A 415 23.44 -14.01 10.22
N ALA A 416 22.35 -14.66 10.66
CA ALA A 416 22.16 -15.08 12.03
C ALA A 416 23.23 -16.12 12.41
N THR A 417 24.32 -15.71 13.04
CA THR A 417 25.25 -16.63 13.67
C THR A 417 24.59 -17.23 14.91
N GLU A 418 24.74 -18.54 15.10
CA GLU A 418 24.26 -19.26 16.27
C GLU A 418 24.74 -18.60 17.57
N PRO A 419 23.93 -18.62 18.65
CA PRO A 419 24.38 -18.12 19.93
C PRO A 419 25.57 -18.98 20.40
N VAL A 420 26.70 -18.33 20.67
CA VAL A 420 27.78 -18.92 21.44
C VAL A 420 27.23 -19.21 22.85
N VAL A 421 27.39 -20.47 23.26
CA VAL A 421 26.87 -21.12 24.48
C VAL A 421 27.14 -20.33 25.75
#